data_AF-A0A927EYW3-F1
#
_entry.id   AF-A0A927EYW3-F1
#
_cell.length_a   1.000
_cell.length_b   1.000
_cell.length_c   1.000
_cell.angle_alpha   90.00
_cell.angle_beta   90.00
_cell.angle_gamma   90.00
#
_symmetry.space_group_name_H-M   'P 1'
#
loop_
_entity.id
_entity.type
_entity.pdbx_description
1 polymer ?
#
loop_
_entity_poly.entity_id
_entity_poly.type
_entity_poly.pdbx_seq_one_letter_code
_entity_poly.pdbx_strand_id
1 'polypeptide(L)'
;MAASEWRCQCSGECGHAHAKGGGRCPREHDRHASKHRGPVRLLAAPADPITPTRRAVALPAHALRAWCPDCLDAARRVALRTAPADPAQIGLFDLS
;
A
#
# COMPACT_ATOMS: atom_id res chain seq x y z
N MET A 1 -12.51 -4.91 -12.07
CA MET A 1 -12.23 -5.22 -10.65
C MET A 1 -12.83 -6.59 -10.30
N ALA A 2 -12.33 -7.68 -10.88
CA ALA A 2 -12.91 -9.03 -10.70
C ALA A 2 -11.99 -10.00 -9.92
N ALA A 3 -10.75 -9.63 -9.62
CA ALA A 3 -9.75 -10.59 -9.12
C ALA A 3 -9.27 -10.35 -7.68
N SER A 4 -9.97 -9.53 -6.88
CA SER A 4 -9.56 -9.23 -5.51
C SER A 4 -10.42 -9.87 -4.43
N GLU A 5 -11.45 -10.64 -4.80
CA GLU A 5 -12.43 -11.22 -3.85
C GLU A 5 -12.99 -10.20 -2.83
N TRP A 6 -12.95 -8.90 -3.15
CA TRP A 6 -13.25 -7.80 -2.21
C TRP A 6 -12.35 -7.77 -0.96
N ARG A 7 -11.12 -8.28 -1.03
CA ARG A 7 -10.16 -8.38 0.07
C ARG A 7 -8.88 -7.60 -0.21
N CYS A 8 -8.22 -7.16 0.87
CA CYS A 8 -6.89 -6.59 0.76
C CYS A 8 -5.88 -7.65 0.30
N GLN A 9 -5.13 -7.32 -0.75
CA GLN A 9 -4.14 -8.19 -1.39
C GLN A 9 -2.70 -7.96 -0.88
N CYS A 10 -2.52 -7.22 0.22
CA CYS A 10 -1.24 -7.09 0.90
C CYS A 10 -0.74 -8.48 1.33
N SER A 11 0.52 -8.77 0.99
CA SER A 11 1.24 -10.02 1.28
C SER A 11 2.32 -9.87 2.36
N GLY A 12 2.25 -8.79 3.14
CA GLY A 12 3.22 -8.44 4.17
C GLY A 12 4.02 -7.18 3.88
N GLU A 13 3.81 -6.52 2.73
CA GLU A 13 4.47 -5.24 2.40
C GLU A 13 4.27 -4.16 3.49
N CYS A 14 3.16 -4.23 4.24
CA CYS A 14 2.87 -3.35 5.37
C CYS A 14 3.72 -3.59 6.64
N GLY A 15 4.60 -4.60 6.64
CA GLY A 15 5.44 -4.97 7.79
C GLY A 15 4.75 -5.86 8.83
N HIS A 16 3.50 -6.25 8.62
CA HIS A 16 2.78 -7.18 9.50
C HIS A 16 2.69 -8.58 8.88
N ALA A 17 3.00 -9.61 9.68
CA ALA A 17 2.98 -11.01 9.25
C ALA A 17 1.56 -11.57 8.99
N HIS A 18 0.50 -10.87 9.39
CA HIS A 18 -0.90 -11.30 9.25
C HIS A 18 -1.15 -12.78 9.65
N ALA A 19 -0.62 -13.20 10.80
CA ALA A 19 -0.69 -14.59 11.27
C ALA A 19 -2.13 -15.16 11.29
N LYS A 20 -3.13 -14.35 11.68
CA LYS A 20 -4.55 -14.75 11.71
C LYS A 20 -5.19 -14.89 10.33
N GLY A 21 -4.60 -14.32 9.29
CA GLY A 21 -5.12 -14.33 7.92
C GLY A 21 -4.28 -15.21 6.97
N GLY A 22 -3.45 -16.11 7.51
CA GLY A 22 -2.60 -16.99 6.70
C GLY A 22 -1.57 -16.23 5.86
N GLY A 23 -1.02 -15.13 6.38
CA GLY A 23 -0.08 -14.28 5.65
C GLY A 23 -0.75 -13.22 4.76
N ARG A 24 -2.08 -13.12 4.76
CA ARG A 24 -2.84 -12.08 4.07
C ARG A 24 -3.63 -11.21 5.03
N CYS A 25 -3.79 -9.94 4.66
CA CYS A 25 -4.61 -9.01 5.42
C CYS A 25 -6.09 -9.49 5.42
N PRO A 26 -6.72 -9.70 6.58
CA PRO A 26 -8.10 -10.19 6.65
C PRO A 26 -9.15 -9.12 6.34
N ARG A 27 -8.74 -7.89 5.99
CA ARG A 27 -9.67 -6.79 5.73
C ARG A 27 -10.37 -6.98 4.39
N GLU A 28 -11.70 -6.93 4.44
CA GLU A 28 -12.57 -7.00 3.28
C GLU A 28 -13.27 -5.65 3.08
N HIS A 29 -13.65 -5.34 1.84
CA HIS A 29 -14.40 -4.14 1.49
C HIS A 29 -15.75 -4.13 2.23
N ASP A 30 -16.17 -2.96 2.69
CA ASP A 30 -17.41 -2.71 3.44
C ASP A 30 -17.53 -3.42 4.80
N ARG A 31 -16.60 -4.31 5.17
CA ARG A 31 -16.55 -4.85 6.52
C ARG A 31 -15.97 -3.84 7.49
N HIS A 32 -16.57 -3.78 8.67
CA HIS A 32 -16.15 -2.88 9.73
C HIS A 32 -14.77 -3.25 10.27
N ALA A 33 -13.84 -2.29 10.33
CA ALA A 33 -12.48 -2.60 10.74
C ALA A 33 -12.38 -2.89 12.26
N SER A 34 -13.17 -2.20 13.08
CA SER A 34 -13.33 -2.46 14.51
C SER A 34 -14.52 -1.66 15.01
N LYS A 35 -15.00 -1.89 16.23
CA LYS A 35 -16.11 -1.14 16.84
C LYS A 35 -15.98 0.41 16.72
N HIS A 36 -14.75 0.92 16.64
CA HIS A 36 -14.45 2.36 16.57
C HIS A 36 -14.00 2.83 15.18
N ARG A 37 -13.93 1.94 14.19
CA ARG A 37 -13.52 2.27 12.82
C ARG A 37 -14.53 1.76 11.83
N GLY A 38 -14.99 2.70 11.00
CA GLY A 38 -15.94 2.52 9.91
C GLY A 38 -15.64 1.37 8.93
N PRO A 39 -16.53 1.18 7.94
CA PRO A 39 -16.33 0.18 6.90
C PRO A 39 -15.01 0.43 6.16
N VAL A 40 -14.28 -0.65 5.86
CA VAL A 40 -13.04 -0.58 5.10
C VAL A 40 -13.36 -0.26 3.64
N ARG A 41 -12.81 0.84 3.14
CA ARG A 41 -12.81 1.17 1.70
C ARG A 41 -11.50 0.73 1.10
N LEU A 42 -11.54 -0.34 0.30
CA LEU A 42 -10.37 -0.79 -0.44
C LEU A 42 -10.03 0.20 -1.57
N LEU A 43 -8.75 0.46 -1.73
CA LEU A 43 -8.17 1.33 -2.75
C LEU A 43 -7.48 0.48 -3.81
N ALA A 44 -7.60 0.84 -5.07
CA ALA A 44 -6.76 0.31 -6.13
C ALA A 44 -5.47 1.12 -6.17
N ALA A 45 -4.34 0.49 -5.84
CA ALA A 45 -3.02 1.14 -5.87
C ALA A 45 -2.00 0.18 -6.49
N PRO A 46 -0.86 0.71 -7.00
CA PRO A 46 0.18 -0.13 -7.58
C PRO A 46 0.67 -1.20 -6.58
N ALA A 47 1.21 -2.30 -7.12
CA ALA A 47 1.86 -3.32 -6.30
C ALA A 47 3.05 -2.75 -5.52
N ASP A 48 3.82 -1.86 -6.15
CA ASP A 48 4.85 -1.08 -5.48
C ASP A 48 4.24 0.19 -4.85
N PRO A 49 4.20 0.30 -3.51
CA PRO A 49 3.50 1.38 -2.81
C PRO A 49 4.15 2.76 -3.01
N ILE A 50 5.42 2.82 -3.44
CA ILE A 50 6.15 4.07 -3.70
C ILE A 50 6.17 4.44 -5.18
N THR A 51 5.47 3.71 -6.05
CA THR A 51 5.29 4.11 -7.45
C THR A 51 4.71 5.52 -7.52
N PRO A 52 5.37 6.48 -8.20
CA PRO A 52 4.90 7.86 -8.28
C PRO A 52 3.50 7.95 -8.86
N THR A 53 2.67 8.86 -8.34
CA THR A 53 1.27 9.03 -8.78
C THR A 53 1.14 9.18 -10.29
N ARG A 54 2.03 9.96 -10.92
CA ARG A 54 2.07 10.15 -12.39
C ARG A 54 2.28 8.85 -13.19
N ARG A 55 2.98 7.87 -12.61
CA ARG A 55 3.16 6.55 -13.22
C ARG A 55 2.00 5.63 -12.87
N ALA A 56 1.51 5.71 -11.63
CA ALA A 56 0.40 4.89 -11.14
C ALA A 56 -0.87 5.04 -11.99
N VAL A 57 -1.20 6.26 -12.44
CA VAL A 57 -2.39 6.52 -13.26
C VAL A 57 -2.36 5.87 -14.65
N ALA A 58 -1.17 5.57 -15.16
CA ALA A 58 -0.99 4.93 -16.47
C ALA A 58 -0.89 3.41 -16.36
N LEU A 59 -0.93 2.84 -15.16
CA LEU A 59 -0.79 1.40 -14.98
C LEU A 59 -2.03 0.66 -15.46
N PRO A 60 -1.85 -0.48 -16.16
CA PRO A 60 -2.97 -1.35 -16.49
C PRO A 60 -3.56 -1.96 -15.21
N ALA A 61 -4.84 -2.32 -15.25
CA ALA A 61 -5.56 -2.84 -14.08
C ALA A 61 -4.90 -4.07 -13.43
N HIS A 62 -4.18 -4.91 -14.19
CA HIS A 62 -3.47 -6.08 -13.66
C HIS A 62 -2.21 -5.73 -12.84
N ALA A 63 -1.69 -4.50 -12.97
CA ALA A 63 -0.58 -3.99 -12.17
C ALA A 63 -1.05 -3.32 -10.86
N LEU A 64 -2.36 -3.21 -10.66
CA LEU A 64 -2.97 -2.68 -9.46
C LEU A 64 -3.36 -3.82 -8.49
N ARG A 65 -3.21 -3.55 -7.20
CA ARG A 65 -3.66 -4.39 -6.11
C ARG A 65 -4.74 -3.67 -5.31
N ALA A 66 -5.57 -4.45 -4.64
CA ALA A 66 -6.54 -3.94 -3.68
C ALA A 66 -5.87 -3.77 -2.31
N TRP A 67 -5.90 -2.58 -1.77
CA TRP A 67 -5.28 -2.26 -0.48
C TRP A 67 -6.32 -1.74 0.51
N CYS A 68 -6.24 -2.15 1.78
CA CYS A 68 -6.89 -1.38 2.83
C CYS A 68 -6.04 -0.14 3.17
N PRO A 69 -6.64 0.94 3.72
CA PRO A 69 -5.91 2.17 4.02
C PRO A 69 -4.70 1.95 4.94
N ASP A 70 -4.86 1.15 5.99
CA ASP A 70 -3.79 0.86 6.96
C ASP A 70 -2.59 0.16 6.29
N CYS A 71 -2.84 -0.84 5.42
CA CYS A 71 -1.77 -1.58 4.75
C CYS A 71 -1.06 -0.72 3.70
N LEU A 72 -1.78 0.09 2.92
CA LEU A 72 -1.15 0.95 1.92
C LEU A 72 -0.22 1.98 2.56
N ASP A 73 -0.70 2.62 3.63
CA ASP A 73 0.06 3.63 4.34
C ASP A 73 1.29 3.03 5.05
N ALA A 74 1.11 1.91 5.75
CA ALA A 74 2.24 1.21 6.37
C ALA A 74 3.26 0.71 5.33
N ALA A 75 2.80 0.17 4.19
CA ALA A 75 3.68 -0.28 3.12
C ALA A 75 4.48 0.87 2.51
N ARG A 76 3.86 2.04 2.31
CA ARG A 76 4.57 3.27 1.91
C ARG A 76 5.63 3.67 2.92
N ARG A 77 5.29 3.66 4.22
CA ARG A 77 6.24 4.00 5.29
C ARG A 77 7.43 3.04 5.32
N VAL A 78 7.20 1.74 5.16
CA VAL A 78 8.27 0.73 5.11
C VAL A 78 9.14 0.95 3.87
N ALA A 79 8.53 1.04 2.69
CA ALA A 79 9.24 1.20 1.43
C ALA A 79 10.09 2.49 1.39
N LEU A 80 9.58 3.61 1.91
CA LEU A 80 10.33 4.86 2.01
C LEU A 80 11.52 4.77 2.96
N ARG A 81 11.43 4.03 4.07
CA ARG A 81 12.57 3.82 4.98
C ARG A 81 13.66 2.94 4.37
N THR A 82 13.27 1.99 3.51
CA THR A 82 14.21 1.07 2.85
C THR A 82 14.73 1.62 1.52
N ALA A 83 14.12 2.68 0.99
CA ALA A 83 14.56 3.28 -0.25
C ALA A 83 15.95 3.90 -0.04
N PRO A 84 16.90 3.67 -0.96
CA PRO A 84 18.18 4.36 -0.92
C PRO A 84 17.93 5.87 -1.01
N ALA A 85 18.65 6.65 -0.21
CA ALA A 85 18.63 8.09 -0.31
C ALA A 85 19.04 8.49 -1.74
N ASP A 86 18.25 9.36 -2.36
CA ASP A 86 18.60 9.90 -3.67
C ASP A 86 19.82 10.83 -3.50
N PRO A 87 20.98 10.50 -4.08
CA PRO A 87 22.17 11.35 -3.94
C PRO A 87 21.92 12.78 -4.48
N ALA A 88 20.95 12.98 -5.39
CA ALA A 88 20.55 14.30 -5.86
C ALA A 88 19.88 15.17 -4.78
N GLN A 89 19.39 14.58 -3.69
CA GLN A 89 18.80 15.30 -2.57
C GLN A 89 19.83 15.74 -1.51
N ILE A 90 21.05 15.18 -1.54
CA ILE A 90 22.09 15.41 -0.53
C ILE A 90 22.72 16.81 -0.67
N GLY A 91 22.56 17.47 -1.82
CA GLY A 91 23.07 18.83 -2.07
C GLY A 91 21.99 19.89 -2.29
N LEU A 92 20.70 19.56 -2.05
CA LEU A 92 19.60 20.46 -2.44
C LEU A 92 19.59 21.80 -1.68
N PHE A 93 20.20 21.81 -0.48
CA PHE A 93 20.37 23.01 0.35
C PHE A 93 21.82 23.50 0.42
N ASP A 94 22.72 22.86 -0.32
CA ASP A 94 24.14 23.25 -0.41
C ASP A 94 24.28 24.27 -1.55
N LEU A 95 23.64 25.43 -1.38
CA LEU A 95 23.80 26.58 -2.26
C LEU A 95 24.86 27.49 -1.64
N SER A 96 26.09 27.36 -2.14
CA SER A 96 27.21 28.27 -1.84
C SER A 96 27.19 29.50 -2.75
#